data_AF-A0ABD0R8R0-F1
#
_entry.id   AF-A0ABD0R8R0-F1
#
_cell.length_a   1.000
_cell.length_b   1.000
_cell.length_c   1.000
_cell.angle_alpha   90.00
_cell.angle_beta   90.00
_cell.angle_gamma   90.00
#
_symmetry.space_group_name_H-M   'P 1'
#
loop_
_entity.id
_entity.type
_entity.pdbx_description
1 polymer ?
#
loop_
_entity_poly.entity_id
_entity_poly.type
_entity_poly.pdbx_seq_one_letter_code
_entity_poly.pdbx_strand_id
1 'polypeptide(L)'
;ACFLTLDPNTANKQLSLSEENREVTRVDKYQSYPDHPDRFDVWYQVLCRESVCGRCYWEIEWSGDVHISVSYKSINRKGLGDECVFGSNDQSWSLFCSRSSYSFIHNNRETDLPVKQISRRVGVYVD
;
A
#
# COMPACT_ATOMS: atom_id res chain seq x y z
N ALA A 1 8.41 -11.80 -13.17
CA ALA A 1 8.56 -11.01 -11.93
C ALA A 1 8.66 -9.54 -12.31
N CYS A 2 7.99 -8.67 -11.57
CA CYS A 2 8.03 -7.23 -11.76
C CYS A 2 8.93 -6.60 -10.71
N PHE A 3 9.62 -5.54 -11.10
CA PHE A 3 10.40 -4.72 -10.19
C PHE A 3 9.58 -3.46 -9.92
N LEU A 4 9.21 -3.27 -8.66
CA LEU A 4 8.41 -2.14 -8.20
C LEU A 4 9.27 -1.27 -7.28
N THR A 5 9.18 0.04 -7.46
CA THR A 5 9.82 1.03 -6.61
C THR A 5 8.77 2.01 -6.09
N LEU A 6 8.85 2.35 -4.82
CA LEU A 6 7.94 3.28 -4.17
C LEU A 6 8.15 4.70 -4.70
N ASP A 7 7.07 5.44 -4.94
CA ASP A 7 7.13 6.80 -5.44
C ASP A 7 7.17 7.82 -4.29
N PRO A 8 8.31 8.52 -4.07
CA PRO A 8 8.43 9.56 -3.05
C PRO A 8 7.47 10.74 -3.26
N ASN A 9 6.92 10.94 -4.46
CA ASN A 9 5.94 11.99 -4.73
C ASN A 9 4.55 11.64 -4.19
N THR A 10 4.27 10.36 -3.98
CA THR A 10 2.99 9.88 -3.44
C THR A 10 3.04 9.62 -1.94
N ALA A 11 4.21 9.25 -1.42
CA ALA A 11 4.39 8.86 -0.02
C ALA A 11 3.89 9.90 0.98
N ASN A 12 3.06 9.50 1.94
CA ASN A 12 2.72 10.36 3.05
C ASN A 12 3.97 10.82 3.82
N LYS A 13 3.93 12.03 4.39
CA LYS A 13 5.09 12.62 5.07
C LYS A 13 5.51 11.84 6.33
N GLN A 14 4.69 10.95 6.88
CA GLN A 14 5.07 10.08 8.01
C GLN A 14 5.57 8.69 7.57
N LEU A 15 5.84 8.51 6.28
CA LEU A 15 6.51 7.33 5.75
C LEU A 15 7.95 7.69 5.38
N SER A 16 8.92 6.90 5.82
CA SER A 16 10.30 6.98 5.39
C SER A 16 10.58 5.91 4.35
N LEU A 17 11.14 6.31 3.21
CA LEU A 17 11.57 5.39 2.14
C LEU A 17 13.08 5.14 2.25
N SER A 18 13.48 3.88 2.11
CA SER A 18 14.88 3.41 2.17
C SER A 18 15.15 2.38 1.07
N GLU A 19 16.39 1.88 1.01
CA GLU A 19 16.83 0.84 0.06
C GLU A 19 16.45 1.15 -1.40
N GLU A 20 16.85 2.32 -1.90
CA GLU A 20 16.50 2.78 -3.25
C GLU A 20 14.97 2.85 -3.49
N ASN A 21 14.21 3.20 -2.46
CA ASN A 21 12.74 3.21 -2.42
C ASN A 21 12.10 1.83 -2.59
N ARG A 22 12.74 0.77 -2.10
CA ARG A 22 12.15 -0.59 -2.05
C ARG A 22 11.61 -0.95 -0.68
N GLU A 23 11.97 -0.17 0.34
CA GLU A 23 11.50 -0.32 1.71
C GLU A 23 10.75 0.94 2.15
N VAL A 24 9.70 0.74 2.95
CA VAL A 24 8.94 1.80 3.60
C VAL A 24 8.70 1.48 5.07
N THR A 25 8.94 2.47 5.92
CA THR A 25 8.71 2.38 7.36
C THR A 25 7.87 3.57 7.83
N ARG A 26 6.86 3.31 8.67
CA ARG A 26 6.12 4.38 9.36
C ARG A 26 6.97 4.99 10.47
N VAL A 27 7.07 6.31 10.49
CA VAL A 27 7.89 7.07 11.45
C VAL A 27 7.08 8.20 12.09
N ASP A 28 7.43 8.56 13.33
CA ASP A 28 6.74 9.63 14.05
C ASP A 28 7.07 11.02 13.51
N LYS A 29 8.28 11.18 12.94
CA LYS A 29 8.75 12.46 12.40
C LYS A 29 8.34 12.62 10.94
N TYR A 30 7.78 13.77 10.62
CA TYR A 30 7.52 14.16 9.23
C TYR A 30 8.82 14.24 8.44
N GLN A 31 8.85 13.52 7.32
CA GLN A 31 9.89 13.57 6.31
C GLN A 31 9.80 14.87 5.52
N SER A 32 10.95 15.39 5.11
CA SER A 32 11.09 16.64 4.34
C SER A 32 10.75 16.46 2.86
N TYR A 33 9.66 15.76 2.55
CA TYR A 33 9.21 15.61 1.17
C TYR A 33 8.59 16.92 0.66
N PRO A 34 8.92 17.34 -0.58
CA PRO A 34 8.31 18.52 -1.18
C PRO A 34 6.80 18.30 -1.37
N ASP A 35 6.05 19.39 -1.31
CA ASP A 35 4.62 19.33 -1.58
C ASP A 35 4.37 18.88 -3.03
N HIS A 36 3.40 17.99 -3.19
CA HIS A 36 3.08 17.40 -4.49
C HIS A 36 1.57 17.09 -4.56
N PRO A 37 0.90 17.34 -5.70
CA PRO A 37 -0.52 17.02 -5.87
C PRO A 37 -0.80 15.53 -5.67
N ASP A 38 0.14 14.66 -6.06
CA ASP A 38 -0.01 13.21 -5.92
C ASP A 38 0.30 12.67 -4.51
N ARG A 39 0.65 13.52 -3.53
CA ARG A 39 1.00 13.08 -2.18
C ARG A 39 -0.24 12.73 -1.36
N PHE A 40 -0.25 11.58 -0.68
CA PHE A 40 -1.24 11.33 0.37
C PHE A 40 -0.99 12.25 1.56
N ASP A 41 -1.94 13.12 1.89
CA ASP A 41 -1.76 14.14 2.93
C ASP A 41 -2.11 13.65 4.33
N VAL A 42 -3.13 12.82 4.45
CA VAL A 42 -3.65 12.30 5.72
C VAL A 42 -3.20 10.87 5.98
N TRP A 43 -3.49 9.97 5.03
CA TRP A 43 -3.33 8.52 5.25
C TRP A 43 -1.90 8.05 4.97
N TYR A 44 -1.39 7.12 5.80
CA TYR A 44 -0.04 6.55 5.71
C TYR A 44 0.13 5.61 4.51
N GLN A 45 0.08 6.16 3.31
CA GLN A 45 0.05 5.41 2.05
C GLN A 45 1.11 5.89 1.08
N VAL A 46 1.50 4.98 0.18
CA VAL A 46 2.44 5.22 -0.91
C VAL A 46 2.08 4.30 -2.07
N LEU A 47 2.21 4.80 -3.30
CA LEU A 47 2.09 4.02 -4.52
C LEU A 47 3.48 3.70 -5.08
N CYS A 48 3.57 2.65 -5.88
CA CYS A 48 4.75 2.42 -6.71
C CYS A 48 4.76 3.36 -7.92
N ARG A 49 5.94 3.61 -8.49
CA ARG A 49 6.10 4.40 -9.72
C ARG A 49 5.57 3.65 -10.93
N GLU A 50 5.82 2.35 -10.96
CA GLU A 50 5.44 1.47 -12.05
C GLU A 50 3.96 1.13 -11.97
N SER A 51 3.31 1.11 -13.13
CA SER A 51 1.97 0.54 -13.27
C SER A 51 2.09 -0.95 -13.60
N VAL A 52 1.25 -1.77 -13.00
CA VAL A 52 1.15 -3.19 -13.34
C VAL A 52 0.21 -3.35 -14.53
N CYS A 53 0.77 -3.66 -15.69
CA CYS A 53 0.01 -3.87 -16.93
C CYS A 53 0.13 -5.35 -17.35
N GLY A 54 -0.99 -6.07 -17.33
CA GLY A 54 -1.01 -7.52 -17.58
C GLY A 54 -0.33 -8.33 -16.46
N ARG A 55 0.20 -9.50 -16.82
CA ARG A 55 0.73 -10.48 -15.87
C ARG A 55 1.93 -9.98 -15.11
N CYS A 56 1.77 -9.82 -13.81
CA CYS A 56 2.80 -9.28 -12.94
C CYS A 56 2.86 -10.07 -11.63
N TYR A 57 4.08 -10.36 -11.18
CA TYR A 57 4.33 -11.04 -9.91
C TYR A 57 5.42 -10.33 -9.13
N TRP A 58 5.18 -10.06 -7.86
CA TRP A 58 6.17 -9.52 -6.94
C TRP A 58 5.96 -10.08 -5.54
N GLU A 59 6.97 -9.93 -4.69
CA GLU A 59 6.94 -10.39 -3.30
C GLU A 59 7.33 -9.26 -2.37
N ILE A 60 6.71 -9.25 -1.19
CA ILE A 60 6.92 -8.22 -0.17
C ILE A 60 7.16 -8.93 1.16
N GLU A 61 8.21 -8.49 1.85
CA GLU A 61 8.41 -8.80 3.26
C GLU A 61 7.79 -7.69 4.12
N TRP A 62 7.15 -8.05 5.22
CA TRP A 62 6.41 -7.09 6.04
C TRP A 62 6.52 -7.39 7.54
N SER A 63 6.38 -6.36 8.37
CA SER A 63 6.34 -6.47 9.82
C SER A 63 5.33 -5.47 10.42
N GLY A 64 4.85 -5.74 11.63
CA GLY A 64 3.77 -4.94 12.24
C GLY A 64 2.40 -5.31 11.65
N ASP A 65 1.59 -4.29 11.37
CA ASP A 65 0.30 -4.38 10.69
C ASP A 65 0.38 -3.56 9.39
N VAL A 66 0.17 -4.18 8.23
CA VAL A 66 0.45 -3.60 6.91
C VAL A 66 -0.68 -3.88 5.94
N HIS A 67 -1.01 -2.90 5.11
CA HIS A 67 -1.90 -3.06 3.96
C HIS A 67 -1.06 -3.18 2.68
N ILE A 68 -1.17 -4.31 1.99
CA ILE A 68 -0.58 -4.51 0.67
C ILE A 68 -1.68 -4.32 -0.36
N SER A 69 -1.56 -3.30 -1.21
CA SER A 69 -2.66 -2.85 -2.06
C SER A 69 -2.30 -2.77 -3.53
N VAL A 70 -3.31 -2.97 -4.37
CA VAL A 70 -3.31 -2.61 -5.79
C VAL A 70 -4.40 -1.55 -5.98
N SER A 71 -4.08 -0.48 -6.70
CA SER A 71 -4.98 0.65 -6.88
C SER A 71 -4.85 1.21 -8.28
N TYR A 72 -5.95 1.73 -8.82
CA TYR A 72 -5.86 2.65 -9.95
C TYR A 72 -5.16 3.93 -9.52
N LYS A 73 -4.42 4.54 -10.46
CA LYS A 73 -3.71 5.81 -10.23
C LYS A 73 -4.67 6.97 -9.90
N SER A 74 -5.94 6.85 -10.29
CA SER A 74 -6.99 7.86 -10.12
C SER A 74 -7.52 8.00 -8.68
N ILE A 75 -7.09 7.15 -7.75
CA ILE A 75 -7.52 7.22 -6.35
C ILE A 75 -7.33 8.62 -5.79
N ASN A 76 -8.30 9.09 -5.00
CA ASN A 76 -8.16 10.37 -4.30
C ASN A 76 -7.01 10.27 -3.29
N ARG A 77 -6.30 11.37 -3.09
CA ARG A 77 -5.10 11.41 -2.23
C ARG A 77 -5.19 12.49 -1.15
N LYS A 78 -6.30 13.24 -1.13
CA LYS A 78 -6.47 14.43 -0.29
C LYS A 78 -7.71 14.31 0.58
N GLY A 79 -7.52 14.50 1.88
CA GLY A 79 -8.60 14.54 2.85
C GLY A 79 -8.76 13.24 3.66
N LEU A 80 -9.81 13.24 4.49
CA LEU A 80 -10.08 12.22 5.50
C LEU A 80 -11.10 11.16 5.06
N GLY A 81 -11.63 11.26 3.83
CA GLY A 81 -12.68 10.38 3.34
C GLY A 81 -12.17 9.00 2.91
N ASP A 82 -13.09 8.05 2.87
CA ASP A 82 -12.86 6.66 2.46
C ASP A 82 -12.35 6.54 1.01
N GLU A 83 -12.70 7.51 0.15
CA GLU A 83 -12.21 7.59 -1.22
C GLU A 83 -10.69 7.75 -1.32
N CYS A 84 -10.02 8.11 -0.20
CA CYS A 84 -8.57 8.24 -0.12
C CYS A 84 -7.86 7.00 0.43
N VAL A 85 -8.56 6.02 1.01
CA VAL A 85 -7.95 4.89 1.73
C VAL A 85 -7.99 3.62 0.89
N PHE A 86 -6.86 2.92 0.76
CA PHE A 86 -6.80 1.66 0.03
C PHE A 86 -7.76 0.62 0.62
N GLY A 87 -8.56 0.00 -0.23
CA GLY A 87 -9.59 -0.98 0.13
C GLY A 87 -10.93 -0.35 0.54
N SER A 88 -10.99 0.95 0.86
CA SER A 88 -12.22 1.64 1.27
C SER A 88 -13.02 2.25 0.12
N ASN A 89 -12.59 2.01 -1.12
CA ASN A 89 -13.23 2.51 -2.33
C ASN A 89 -13.28 1.43 -3.42
N ASP A 90 -13.92 1.76 -4.54
CA ASP A 90 -14.05 0.90 -5.71
C ASP A 90 -12.82 0.92 -6.64
N GLN A 91 -11.80 1.74 -6.32
CA GLN A 91 -10.59 1.89 -7.12
C GLN A 91 -9.38 1.14 -6.59
N SER A 92 -9.53 0.44 -5.46
CA SER A 92 -8.44 -0.25 -4.78
C SER A 92 -8.87 -1.55 -4.11
N TRP A 93 -7.90 -2.46 -4.03
CA TRP A 93 -8.00 -3.76 -3.36
C TRP A 93 -6.82 -3.89 -2.41
N SER A 94 -7.09 -4.27 -1.16
CA SER A 94 -6.07 -4.34 -0.12
C SER A 94 -6.10 -5.70 0.57
N LEU A 95 -4.93 -6.27 0.79
CA LEU A 95 -4.70 -7.34 1.75
C LEU A 95 -4.17 -6.72 3.05
N PHE A 96 -4.94 -6.81 4.12
CA PHE A 96 -4.48 -6.49 5.46
C PHE A 96 -3.69 -7.67 6.03
N CYS A 97 -2.50 -7.38 6.52
CA CYS A 97 -1.56 -8.33 7.11
C CYS A 97 -1.28 -7.97 8.56
N SER A 98 -1.65 -8.84 9.49
CA SER A 98 -1.34 -8.70 10.92
C SER A 98 -0.66 -9.96 11.46
N ARG A 99 -0.16 -9.90 12.70
CA ARG A 99 0.45 -11.06 13.36
C ARG A 99 -0.51 -12.24 13.56
N SER A 100 -1.82 -12.00 13.54
CA SER A 100 -2.85 -12.98 13.89
C SER A 100 -3.73 -13.41 12.72
N SER A 101 -3.87 -12.57 11.69
CA SER A 101 -4.85 -12.78 10.64
C SER A 101 -4.48 -12.06 9.35
N TYR A 102 -5.13 -12.50 8.27
CA TYR A 102 -5.22 -11.78 7.02
C TYR A 102 -6.67 -11.46 6.71
N SER A 103 -6.90 -10.28 6.15
CA SER A 103 -8.22 -9.89 5.65
C SER A 103 -8.10 -9.27 4.27
N PHE A 104 -9.03 -9.60 3.38
CA PHE A 104 -9.15 -8.92 2.09
C PHE A 104 -10.17 -7.79 2.21
N ILE A 105 -9.83 -6.61 1.68
CA ILE A 105 -10.63 -5.39 1.82
C ILE A 105 -10.81 -4.76 0.44
N HIS A 106 -12.07 -4.50 0.07
CA HIS A 106 -12.44 -3.76 -1.13
C HIS A 106 -13.79 -3.07 -0.96
N ASN A 107 -13.89 -1.81 -1.38
CA ASN A 107 -15.09 -0.98 -1.24
C ASN A 107 -15.72 -1.05 0.16
N ASN A 108 -14.89 -0.86 1.19
CA ASN A 108 -15.26 -0.92 2.61
C ASN A 108 -15.81 -2.28 3.10
N ARG A 109 -15.67 -3.33 2.29
CA ARG A 109 -16.03 -4.69 2.68
C ARG A 109 -14.79 -5.47 3.02
N GLU A 110 -14.70 -5.88 4.28
CA GLU A 110 -13.66 -6.75 4.79
C GLU A 110 -14.12 -8.22 4.75
N THR A 111 -13.20 -9.11 4.38
CA THR A 111 -13.41 -10.56 4.37
C THR A 111 -12.20 -11.22 5.00
N ASP A 112 -12.41 -11.80 6.19
CA ASP A 112 -11.38 -12.58 6.88
C ASP A 112 -10.96 -13.78 6.04
N LEU A 113 -9.64 -13.95 5.87
CA LEU A 113 -9.08 -15.08 5.15
C LEU A 113 -8.75 -16.20 6.16
N PRO A 114 -9.23 -17.44 5.94
CA PRO A 114 -9.02 -18.55 6.87
C PRO A 114 -7.61 -19.15 6.75
N VAL A 115 -6.60 -18.33 7.02
CA VAL A 115 -5.19 -18.70 6.90
C VAL A 115 -4.69 -19.26 8.23
N LYS A 116 -4.19 -20.50 8.19
CA LYS A 116 -3.75 -21.22 9.40
C LYS A 116 -2.35 -20.81 9.88
N GLN A 117 -1.51 -20.31 8.98
CA GLN A 117 -0.12 -19.94 9.27
C GLN A 117 0.20 -18.60 8.64
N ILE A 118 0.64 -17.66 9.47
CA ILE A 118 1.06 -16.33 9.03
C ILE A 118 2.50 -16.39 8.52
N SER A 119 2.74 -15.80 7.35
CA SER A 119 4.05 -15.68 6.71
C SER A 119 4.43 -14.21 6.65
N ARG A 120 5.67 -13.87 7.01
CA ARG A 120 6.18 -12.49 6.88
C ARG A 120 6.49 -12.08 5.45
N ARG A 121 6.25 -12.96 4.50
CA ARG A 121 6.41 -12.74 3.07
C ARG A 121 5.13 -13.07 2.34
N VAL A 122 4.68 -12.13 1.51
CA VAL A 122 3.47 -12.25 0.68
C VAL A 122 3.87 -12.11 -0.78
N GLY A 123 3.43 -13.07 -1.61
CA GLY A 123 3.51 -12.96 -3.06
C GLY A 123 2.19 -12.44 -3.63
N VAL A 124 2.25 -11.47 -4.54
CA VAL A 124 1.09 -10.91 -5.22
C VAL A 124 1.21 -11.21 -6.72
N TYR A 125 0.14 -11.73 -7.31
CA TYR A 125 0.02 -11.99 -8.74
C TYR A 125 -1.19 -11.24 -9.29
N VAL A 126 -0.98 -10.45 -10.34
CA VAL A 126 -2.01 -9.72 -11.09
C VAL A 126 -2.00 -10.25 -12.52
N ASP A 127 -3.18 -10.44 -13.13
CA ASP A 127 -3.39 -10.88 -14.52
C ASP A 127 -4.31 -9.88 -15.24
#